data_AF-A0A0K0DCJ8-F1
#
_entry.id   AF-A0A0K0DCJ8-F1
#
_cell.length_a   1.000
_cell.length_b   1.000
_cell.length_c   1.000
_cell.angle_alpha   90.00
_cell.angle_beta   90.00
_cell.angle_gamma   90.00
#
_symmetry.space_group_name_H-M   'P 1'
#
loop_
_entity.id
_entity.type
_entity.pdbx_description
1 polymer ?
#
loop_
_entity_poly.entity_id
_entity_poly.type
_entity_poly.pdbx_seq_one_letter_code
_entity_poly.pdbx_strand_id
1 'polypeptide(L)'
;MLASMIFRKEPFFHGHDNYDQVSCENIVEQSWDCFICVLLVRIAKVLGTEELHEYVEKYHIELDPRFNDILGRHSRKRWERFIHAENQHLVTPEAIDFLDKLLRYDHQERLTAREAMAHPYFFPVVDSVRQSGDALSAKSEHSELLPQAVATS
;
A
#
# COMPACT_ATOMS: atom_id res chain seq x y z
N MET A 1 0.84 -1.24 7.32
CA MET A 1 0.70 -0.65 5.96
C MET A 1 2.08 -0.26 5.47
N LEU A 2 2.37 -0.21 4.16
CA LEU A 2 3.71 0.14 3.65
C LEU A 2 4.28 1.44 4.26
N ALA A 3 3.44 2.46 4.45
CA ALA A 3 3.82 3.71 5.12
C ALA A 3 4.39 3.51 6.54
N SER A 4 3.87 2.55 7.32
CA SER A 4 4.40 2.30 8.68
C SER A 4 5.80 1.69 8.64
N MET A 5 6.10 0.88 7.63
CA MET A 5 7.42 0.29 7.44
C MET A 5 8.46 1.32 6.98
N ILE A 6 8.10 2.15 6.00
CA ILE A 6 9.00 3.17 5.44
C ILE A 6 9.28 4.26 6.50
N PHE A 7 8.26 4.75 7.19
CA PHE A 7 8.43 5.84 8.16
C PHE A 7 8.77 5.38 9.58
N ARG A 8 8.88 4.05 9.84
CA ARG A 8 9.05 3.45 11.18
C ARG A 8 8.09 4.01 12.22
N LYS A 9 6.85 4.24 11.81
CA LYS A 9 5.78 4.77 12.66
C LYS A 9 4.61 3.81 12.66
N GLU A 10 4.40 3.13 13.77
CA GLU A 10 3.39 2.09 13.89
C GLU A 10 2.37 2.41 14.99
N PRO A 11 1.06 2.45 14.68
CA PRO A 11 0.46 2.52 13.34
C PRO A 11 0.69 3.89 12.66
N PHE A 12 0.90 3.94 11.34
CA PHE A 12 1.12 5.23 10.64
C PHE A 12 -0.08 6.17 10.80
N PHE A 13 -1.29 5.59 10.76
CA PHE A 13 -2.54 6.23 11.10
C PHE A 13 -2.94 5.83 12.53
N HIS A 14 -2.70 6.69 13.51
CA HIS A 14 -3.18 6.52 14.89
C HIS A 14 -4.65 6.96 14.97
N GLY A 15 -5.54 6.00 15.23
CA GLY A 15 -6.90 6.27 15.72
C GLY A 15 -6.84 6.55 17.22
N HIS A 16 -7.59 7.56 17.71
CA HIS A 16 -7.51 7.97 19.11
C HIS A 16 -8.64 7.42 19.97
N ASP A 17 -9.62 6.76 19.37
CA ASP A 17 -10.83 6.29 20.05
C ASP A 17 -11.53 5.16 19.28
N ASN A 18 -12.38 4.43 20.00
CA ASN A 18 -13.12 3.28 19.49
C ASN A 18 -13.96 3.64 18.25
N TYR A 19 -14.40 4.89 18.03
CA TYR A 19 -15.18 5.26 16.83
C TYR A 19 -14.37 5.25 15.52
N ASP A 20 -13.02 5.26 15.60
CA ASP A 20 -12.11 5.00 14.47
C ASP A 20 -11.94 3.48 14.19
N GLN A 21 -12.60 2.63 14.98
CA GLN A 21 -12.53 1.16 14.94
C GLN A 21 -13.91 0.46 14.91
N VAL A 22 -14.95 1.05 15.51
CA VAL A 22 -16.35 0.62 15.57
C VAL A 22 -17.26 1.73 15.04
N SER A 23 -17.40 1.82 13.72
CA SER A 23 -18.72 2.16 13.12
C SER A 23 -19.41 0.92 12.55
N CYS A 24 -18.81 -0.27 12.69
CA CYS A 24 -19.40 -1.52 12.20
C CYS A 24 -20.49 -2.10 13.11
N GLU A 25 -20.73 -1.57 14.31
CA GLU A 25 -21.67 -2.24 15.24
C GLU A 25 -23.16 -1.99 14.94
N ASN A 26 -23.52 -1.07 14.04
CA ASN A 26 -24.93 -0.84 13.67
C ASN A 26 -25.14 -0.53 12.18
N ILE A 27 -24.20 -0.91 11.32
CA ILE A 27 -24.44 -0.89 9.88
C ILE A 27 -24.81 -2.31 9.49
N VAL A 28 -26.06 -2.45 9.06
CA VAL A 28 -26.63 -3.64 8.46
C VAL A 28 -25.56 -4.35 7.64
N GLU A 29 -25.20 -5.57 8.04
CA GLU A 29 -24.35 -6.45 7.25
C GLU A 29 -24.77 -6.31 5.78
N GLN A 30 -23.82 -6.02 4.88
CA GLN A 30 -23.91 -6.05 3.41
C GLN A 30 -23.56 -4.75 2.65
N SER A 31 -23.23 -3.63 3.31
CA SER A 31 -22.71 -2.46 2.57
C SER A 31 -21.23 -2.21 2.80
N TRP A 32 -20.47 -2.16 1.71
CA TRP A 32 -19.03 -1.87 1.67
C TRP A 32 -18.67 -0.44 2.14
N ASP A 33 -19.66 0.34 2.55
CA ASP A 33 -19.55 1.75 2.89
C ASP A 33 -18.79 2.01 4.19
N CYS A 34 -18.89 1.12 5.19
CA CYS A 34 -18.26 1.37 6.50
C CYS A 34 -16.73 1.28 6.45
N PHE A 35 -16.17 0.33 5.70
CA PHE A 35 -14.70 0.16 5.63
C PHE A 35 -14.05 1.27 4.79
N ILE A 36 -14.76 1.76 3.78
CA ILE A 36 -14.32 2.90 2.97
C ILE A 36 -14.27 4.16 3.83
N CYS A 37 -15.31 4.45 4.62
CA CYS A 37 -15.36 5.67 5.44
C CYS A 37 -14.20 5.77 6.45
N VAL A 38 -13.86 4.68 7.15
CA VAL A 38 -12.73 4.69 8.12
C VAL A 38 -11.39 4.92 7.42
N LEU A 39 -11.20 4.37 6.22
CA LEU A 39 -10.00 4.62 5.43
C LEU A 39 -9.92 6.11 4.99
N LEU A 40 -11.04 6.70 4.56
CA LEU A 40 -11.09 8.10 4.11
C LEU A 40 -10.69 9.09 5.23
N VAL A 41 -11.17 8.89 6.46
CA VAL A 41 -10.83 9.75 7.61
C VAL A 41 -9.34 9.74 7.91
N ARG A 42 -8.70 8.57 7.81
CA ARG A 42 -7.26 8.41 8.07
C ARG A 42 -6.42 9.07 6.98
N ILE A 43 -6.84 8.91 5.73
CA ILE A 43 -6.20 9.52 4.58
C ILE A 43 -6.34 11.05 4.61
N ALA A 44 -7.48 11.59 5.03
CA ALA A 44 -7.75 13.03 5.18
C ALA A 44 -6.79 13.78 6.10
N LYS A 45 -6.26 13.12 7.14
CA LYS A 45 -5.25 13.72 8.02
C LYS A 45 -3.89 13.94 7.36
N VAL A 46 -3.64 13.29 6.22
CA VAL A 46 -2.35 13.30 5.50
C VAL A 46 -2.48 13.96 4.13
N LEU A 47 -3.43 13.51 3.29
CA LEU A 47 -3.71 14.09 1.96
C LEU A 47 -4.48 15.42 2.06
N GLY A 48 -5.18 15.66 3.17
CA GLY A 48 -6.02 16.84 3.36
C GLY A 48 -7.48 16.60 2.97
N THR A 49 -8.36 17.48 3.40
CA THR A 49 -9.82 17.32 3.29
C THR A 49 -10.42 17.84 1.99
N GLU A 50 -9.64 18.61 1.21
CA GLU A 50 -10.10 19.20 -0.06
C GLU A 50 -10.34 18.14 -1.14
N GLU A 51 -9.33 17.32 -1.43
CA GLU A 51 -9.45 16.19 -2.39
C GLU A 51 -10.51 15.14 -1.93
N LEU A 52 -10.75 15.02 -0.61
CA LEU A 52 -11.81 14.17 -0.09
C LEU A 52 -13.19 14.70 -0.50
N HIS A 53 -13.44 16.00 -0.35
CA HIS A 53 -14.73 16.59 -0.71
C HIS A 53 -15.00 16.47 -2.21
N GLU A 54 -13.98 16.68 -3.04
CA GLU A 54 -14.09 16.45 -4.49
C GLU A 54 -14.48 15.01 -4.82
N TYR A 55 -13.87 14.03 -4.14
CA TYR A 55 -14.20 12.61 -4.30
C TYR A 55 -15.65 12.31 -3.90
N VAL A 56 -16.09 12.84 -2.76
CA VAL A 56 -17.45 12.65 -2.22
C VAL A 56 -18.50 13.25 -3.15
N GLU A 57 -18.23 14.45 -3.67
CA GLU A 57 -19.10 15.12 -4.64
C GLU A 57 -19.16 14.36 -5.97
N LYS A 58 -18.00 13.90 -6.48
CA LYS A 58 -17.89 13.15 -7.75
C LYS A 58 -18.71 11.85 -7.75
N TYR A 59 -18.72 11.13 -6.64
CA TYR A 59 -19.42 9.85 -6.51
C TYR A 59 -20.77 9.96 -5.77
N HIS A 60 -21.21 11.17 -5.42
CA HIS A 60 -22.42 11.44 -4.64
C HIS A 60 -22.53 10.57 -3.38
N ILE A 61 -21.44 10.45 -2.64
CA ILE A 61 -21.37 9.65 -1.41
C ILE A 61 -22.02 10.44 -0.27
N GLU A 62 -22.95 9.84 0.46
CA GLU A 62 -23.51 10.44 1.67
C GLU A 62 -22.55 10.18 2.85
N LEU A 63 -21.81 11.20 3.28
CA LEU A 63 -21.09 11.14 4.55
C LEU A 63 -22.04 11.43 5.72
N ASP A 64 -21.98 10.59 6.75
CA ASP A 64 -22.65 10.85 8.02
C ASP A 64 -22.15 12.20 8.59
N PRO A 65 -23.06 13.12 8.99
CA PRO A 65 -22.70 14.41 9.56
C PRO A 65 -21.69 14.34 10.72
N ARG A 66 -21.63 13.22 11.45
CA ARG A 66 -20.64 12.98 12.51
C ARG A 66 -19.19 13.02 12.03
N PHE A 67 -18.93 12.68 10.76
CA PHE A 67 -17.60 12.75 10.19
C PHE A 67 -17.15 14.18 9.92
N ASN A 68 -18.07 15.14 9.72
CA ASN A 68 -17.70 16.54 9.47
C ASN A 68 -16.92 17.15 10.65
N ASP A 69 -17.32 16.80 11.88
CA ASP A 69 -16.65 17.27 13.10
C ASP A 69 -15.27 16.59 13.30
N ILE A 70 -15.13 15.34 12.86
CA ILE A 70 -13.91 14.54 13.01
C ILE A 70 -12.86 14.88 11.93
N LEU A 71 -13.31 15.08 10.69
CA LEU A 71 -12.46 15.41 9.55
C LEU A 71 -11.87 16.81 9.66
N GLY A 72 -12.64 17.77 10.18
CA GLY A 72 -12.23 19.16 10.28
C GLY A 72 -11.73 19.71 8.95
N ARG A 73 -10.79 20.67 9.00
CA ARG A 73 -10.03 21.11 7.82
C ARG A 73 -8.57 20.73 7.98
N HIS A 74 -8.07 19.93 7.05
CA HIS A 74 -6.66 19.55 6.99
C HIS A 74 -6.07 19.90 5.64
N SER A 75 -4.94 20.59 5.65
CA SER A 75 -4.12 20.83 4.45
C SER A 75 -3.27 19.60 4.13
N ARG A 76 -3.08 19.32 2.83
CA ARG A 76 -2.15 18.29 2.36
C ARG A 76 -0.78 18.45 2.99
N LYS A 77 -0.29 17.40 3.65
CA LYS A 77 1.05 17.37 4.24
C LYS A 77 2.00 16.77 3.22
N ARG A 78 3.11 17.46 2.96
CA ARG A 78 4.15 16.89 2.12
C ARG A 78 4.84 15.72 2.85
N TRP A 79 5.21 14.68 2.10
CA TRP A 79 5.82 13.47 2.62
C TRP A 79 7.16 13.71 3.34
N GLU A 80 7.89 14.77 2.96
CA GLU A 80 9.18 15.10 3.58
C GLU A 80 9.06 15.44 5.07
N ARG A 81 7.87 15.85 5.53
CA ARG A 81 7.61 16.11 6.95
C ARG A 81 7.67 14.86 7.82
N PHE A 82 7.53 13.68 7.22
CA PHE A 82 7.59 12.39 7.93
C PHE A 82 9.00 11.77 7.87
N ILE A 83 9.95 12.43 7.20
CA ILE A 83 11.35 11.98 7.11
C ILE A 83 12.11 12.46 8.34
N HIS A 84 12.78 11.53 9.01
CA HIS A 84 13.58 11.72 10.22
C HIS A 84 14.93 11.03 10.01
N ALA A 85 15.95 11.38 10.79
CA ALA A 85 17.30 10.81 10.66
C ALA A 85 17.32 9.27 10.74
N GLU A 86 16.40 8.69 11.50
CA GLU A 86 16.30 7.24 11.68
C GLU A 86 15.65 6.51 10.50
N ASN A 87 14.83 7.18 9.69
CA ASN A 87 14.10 6.55 8.58
C ASN A 87 14.57 7.02 7.20
N GLN A 88 15.44 8.03 7.13
CA GLN A 88 15.93 8.61 5.88
C GLN A 88 16.56 7.58 4.93
N HIS A 89 17.19 6.53 5.45
CA HIS A 89 17.77 5.45 4.66
C HIS A 89 16.73 4.51 4.01
N LEU A 90 15.50 4.51 4.51
CA LEU A 90 14.37 3.72 3.99
C LEU A 90 13.48 4.53 3.04
N VAL A 91 13.57 5.86 3.12
CA VAL A 91 12.75 6.77 2.32
C VAL A 91 13.50 7.14 1.05
N THR A 92 13.22 6.43 -0.04
CA THR A 92 13.68 6.80 -1.39
C THR A 92 12.58 7.55 -2.15
N PRO A 93 12.91 8.40 -3.15
CA PRO A 93 11.90 9.09 -3.94
C PRO A 93 10.93 8.12 -4.64
N GLU A 94 11.40 6.94 -5.06
CA GLU A 94 10.56 5.90 -5.66
C GLU A 94 9.57 5.29 -4.64
N ALA A 95 9.99 5.19 -3.37
CA ALA A 95 9.14 4.71 -2.29
C ALA A 95 8.00 5.69 -2.00
N ILE A 96 8.30 7.00 -2.00
CA ILE A 96 7.31 8.06 -1.84
C ILE A 96 6.34 8.08 -3.03
N ASP A 97 6.86 8.03 -4.26
CA ASP A 97 6.04 8.02 -5.48
C ASP A 97 5.10 6.79 -5.52
N PHE A 98 5.61 5.62 -5.13
CA PHE A 98 4.78 4.43 -5.00
C PHE A 98 3.67 4.62 -3.95
N LEU A 99 4.01 5.19 -2.80
CA LEU A 99 3.05 5.44 -1.72
C LEU A 99 1.97 6.44 -2.14
N ASP A 100 2.32 7.49 -2.88
CA ASP A 100 1.38 8.51 -3.37
C ASP A 100 0.36 7.93 -4.35
N LYS A 101 0.78 6.97 -5.19
CA LYS A 101 -0.10 6.28 -6.15
C LYS A 101 -0.99 5.22 -5.50
N LEU A 102 -0.62 4.73 -4.31
CA LEU A 102 -1.47 3.83 -3.52
C LEU A 102 -2.49 4.59 -2.68
N LEU A 103 -2.09 5.73 -2.10
CA LEU A 103 -2.91 6.55 -1.23
C LEU A 103 -3.63 7.62 -2.06
N ARG A 104 -4.65 7.21 -2.80
CA ARG A 104 -5.58 8.09 -3.52
C ARG A 104 -7.00 7.91 -3.02
N TYR A 105 -7.74 9.02 -2.96
CA TYR A 105 -9.17 8.98 -2.65
C TYR A 105 -9.92 8.20 -3.72
N ASP A 106 -9.72 8.59 -4.98
CA ASP A 106 -10.28 7.89 -6.12
C ASP A 106 -9.72 6.48 -6.20
N HIS A 107 -10.61 5.51 -6.00
CA HIS A 107 -10.27 4.09 -6.06
C HIS A 107 -9.86 3.65 -7.46
N GLN A 108 -10.29 4.35 -8.51
CA GLN A 108 -9.91 4.04 -9.90
C GLN A 108 -8.49 4.51 -10.23
N GLU A 109 -7.99 5.52 -9.53
CA GLU A 109 -6.60 6.01 -9.70
C GLU A 109 -5.58 5.20 -8.88
N ARG A 110 -6.05 4.37 -7.94
CA ARG A 110 -5.15 3.53 -7.14
C ARG A 110 -4.51 2.48 -8.04
N LEU A 111 -3.20 2.31 -7.92
CA LEU A 111 -2.48 1.24 -8.62
C LEU A 111 -3.09 -0.12 -8.31
N THR A 112 -3.34 -0.89 -9.35
CA THR A 112 -3.68 -2.30 -9.21
C THR A 112 -2.46 -3.10 -8.72
N ALA A 113 -2.68 -4.29 -8.17
CA ALA A 113 -1.58 -5.14 -7.70
C ALA A 113 -0.55 -5.43 -8.82
N ARG A 114 -1.01 -5.61 -10.07
CA ARG A 114 -0.15 -5.87 -11.21
C ARG A 114 0.72 -4.67 -11.58
N GLU A 115 0.14 -3.46 -11.58
CA GLU A 115 0.88 -2.23 -11.84
C GLU A 115 1.82 -1.89 -10.68
N ALA A 116 1.40 -2.16 -9.44
CA ALA A 116 2.22 -2.01 -8.25
C ALA A 116 3.48 -2.88 -8.32
N MET A 117 3.37 -4.14 -8.75
CA MET A 117 4.53 -5.02 -8.95
C MET A 117 5.48 -4.55 -10.06
N ALA A 118 4.98 -3.80 -11.04
CA ALA A 118 5.76 -3.23 -12.12
C ALA A 118 6.39 -1.86 -11.77
N HIS A 119 6.21 -1.38 -10.54
CA HIS A 119 6.74 -0.09 -10.11
C HIS A 119 8.27 -0.13 -9.96
N PRO A 120 9.01 0.95 -10.33
CA PRO A 120 10.46 1.03 -10.17
C PRO A 120 10.98 0.70 -8.76
N TYR A 121 10.16 0.98 -7.75
CA TYR A 121 10.44 0.62 -6.35
C TYR A 121 10.75 -0.88 -6.15
N PHE A 122 10.14 -1.77 -6.95
CA PHE A 122 10.36 -3.22 -6.86
C PHE A 122 11.38 -3.77 -7.85
N PHE A 123 11.98 -2.97 -8.74
CA PHE A 123 12.95 -3.46 -9.73
C PHE A 123 14.12 -4.24 -9.10
N PRO A 124 14.75 -3.80 -8.00
CA PRO A 124 15.82 -4.59 -7.37
C PRO A 124 15.35 -5.96 -6.88
N VAL A 125 14.08 -6.07 -6.46
CA VAL A 125 13.49 -7.33 -5.99
C VAL A 125 13.19 -8.24 -7.18
N VAL A 126 12.62 -7.70 -8.25
CA VAL A 126 12.33 -8.47 -9.47
C VAL A 126 13.60 -9.02 -10.09
N ASP A 127 14.67 -8.23 -10.14
CA ASP A 127 15.96 -8.67 -10.69
C ASP A 127 16.62 -9.75 -9.83
N SER A 128 16.56 -9.63 -8.50
CA SER A 128 17.10 -10.66 -7.60
C SER A 128 16.31 -11.97 -7.68
N VAL A 129 14.99 -11.91 -7.84
CA VAL A 129 14.16 -13.11 -8.05
C VAL A 129 14.46 -13.75 -9.40
N ARG A 130 14.65 -12.97 -10.48
CA ARG A 130 15.05 -13.48 -11.79
C ARG A 130 16.39 -14.21 -11.74
N GLN A 131 17.40 -13.58 -11.13
CA GLN A 131 18.72 -14.17 -10.95
C GLN A 131 18.69 -15.45 -10.09
N SER A 132 17.81 -15.50 -9.09
CA SER A 132 17.63 -16.69 -8.24
C SER A 132 16.86 -17.82 -8.93
N GLY A 133 15.88 -17.48 -9.78
CA GLY A 133 15.10 -18.44 -10.57
C GLY A 133 15.95 -19.14 -11.64
N ASP A 134 16.84 -18.41 -12.31
CA ASP A 134 17.79 -18.98 -13.28
C ASP A 134 18.79 -19.92 -12.60
N ALA A 135 19.21 -19.61 -11.36
CA ALA A 135 20.11 -20.48 -10.57
C ALA A 135 19.45 -21.78 -10.08
N LEU A 136 18.12 -21.83 -9.95
CA LEU A 136 17.36 -23.02 -9.62
C LEU A 136 17.12 -23.91 -10.85
N SER A 137 16.90 -23.30 -12.03
CA SER A 137 16.75 -24.05 -13.29
C SER A 137 18.09 -24.63 -13.78
N ALA A 138 19.21 -23.95 -13.56
CA ALA A 138 20.53 -24.44 -13.96
C ALA A 138 21.03 -25.65 -13.13
N LYS A 139 20.45 -25.90 -11.95
CA LYS A 139 20.83 -27.03 -11.08
C LYS A 139 20.14 -28.36 -11.45
N SER A 140 19.05 -28.34 -12.23
CA SER A 140 18.37 -29.58 -12.62
C SER A 140 19.03 -30.29 -13.81
N GLU A 141 19.81 -29.59 -14.64
CA GLU A 141 20.35 -30.17 -15.88
C GLU A 141 21.70 -30.89 -15.69
N HIS A 142 22.39 -30.68 -14.57
CA HIS A 142 23.75 -31.22 -14.39
C HIS A 142 23.81 -32.60 -13.68
N SER A 143 22.67 -33.23 -13.37
CA SER A 143 22.61 -34.51 -12.65
C SER A 143 22.38 -35.76 -13.53
N GLU A 144 22.38 -35.62 -14.86
CA GLU A 144 21.96 -36.71 -15.77
C GLU A 144 23.05 -37.18 -16.76
N LEU A 145 24.30 -37.30 -16.32
CA LEU A 145 25.36 -37.97 -17.09
C LEU A 145 26.11 -39.00 -16.24
N LEU A 146 25.54 -40.21 -16.14
CA LEU A 146 26.28 -41.43 -15.81
C LEU A 146 26.59 -42.19 -17.12
N PRO A 147 27.85 -42.60 -17.36
CA PRO A 147 28.23 -43.30 -18.59
C PRO A 147 27.63 -44.70 -18.63
N GLN A 148 26.99 -45.05 -19.75
CA GLN A 148 26.53 -46.41 -20.03
C GLN A 148 27.74 -47.34 -20.17
N ALA A 149 27.99 -48.18 -19.16
CA ALA A 149 28.91 -49.30 -19.26
C ALA A 149 28.22 -50.42 -20.05
N VAL A 150 28.68 -50.60 -21.29
CA VAL A 150 28.32 -51.69 -22.19
C VAL A 150 28.82 -53.02 -21.58
N ALA A 151 27.90 -53.92 -21.26
CA ALA A 151 28.22 -55.28 -20.88
C ALA A 151 28.56 -56.09 -22.15
N THR A 152 29.82 -56.48 -22.30
CA THR A 152 30.25 -57.52 -23.24
C THR A 152 30.79 -58.72 -22.48
N SER A 153 30.16 -59.87 -22.77
CA SER A 153 30.54 -61.28 -22.56
C SER A 153 30.55 -61.86 -21.16
#